data_AF-A0A8S3ISN5-F1
#
_entry.id   AF-A0A8S3ISN5-F1
#
_cell.length_a   1.000
_cell.length_b   1.000
_cell.length_c   1.000
_cell.angle_alpha   90.00
_cell.angle_beta   90.00
_cell.angle_gamma   90.00
#
_symmetry.space_group_name_H-M   'P 1'
#
loop_
_entity.id
_entity.type
_entity.pdbx_description
1 polymer ?
#
loop_
_entity_poly.entity_id
_entity_poly.type
_entity_poly.pdbx_seq_one_letter_code
_entity_poly.pdbx_strand_id
1 'polypeptide(L)'
;LTSLTKVQFEDLASYLFDSNIRNSSNRSIRTALAILLCKLRLGLSLNILAVLFQLPDKKAVSRSLKTVRTALITRFVPSNLGFNHITRQEIIDQNTSTMARRLMCDADSNTAIVVIDGTYLYIQ
;
A
#
# COMPACT_ATOMS: atom_id res chain seq x y z
N LEU A 1 -4.12 2.72 -15.62
CA LEU A 1 -3.69 1.34 -15.29
C LEU A 1 -3.57 1.09 -13.78
N THR A 2 -2.95 1.99 -13.01
CA THR A 2 -2.65 1.80 -11.57
C THR A 2 -3.50 2.65 -10.61
N SER A 3 -4.42 3.49 -11.13
CA SER A 3 -5.23 4.51 -10.41
C SER A 3 -4.46 5.60 -9.65
N LEU A 4 -3.14 5.52 -9.55
CA LEU A 4 -2.29 6.56 -8.98
C LEU A 4 -1.93 7.61 -10.03
N THR A 5 -1.83 8.87 -9.61
CA THR A 5 -1.16 9.91 -10.39
C THR A 5 0.34 9.61 -10.51
N LYS A 6 1.03 10.26 -11.46
CA LYS A 6 2.48 10.12 -11.61
C LYS A 6 3.23 10.50 -10.32
N VAL A 7 2.80 11.57 -9.65
CA VAL A 7 3.43 12.04 -8.41
C VAL A 7 3.28 11.02 -7.29
N GLN A 8 2.07 10.50 -7.08
CA GLN A 8 1.81 9.45 -6.08
C GLN A 8 2.57 8.16 -6.37
N PHE A 9 2.72 7.80 -7.65
CA PHE A 9 3.49 6.63 -8.03
C PHE A 9 4.99 6.80 -7.70
N GLU A 10 5.58 7.95 -8.01
CA GLU A 10 6.98 8.22 -7.68
C GLU A 10 7.21 8.34 -6.18
N ASP A 11 6.27 8.93 -5.44
CA ASP A 11 6.28 8.97 -3.98
C ASP A 11 6.29 7.56 -3.39
N LEU A 12 5.37 6.68 -3.83
CA LEU A 12 5.36 5.28 -3.41
C LEU A 12 6.64 4.53 -3.81
N ALA A 13 7.19 4.82 -4.99
CA ALA A 13 8.45 4.23 -5.44
C ALA A 13 9.65 4.67 -4.58
N SER A 14 9.59 5.88 -4.00
CA SER A 14 10.65 6.42 -3.15
C SER A 14 10.94 5.55 -1.92
N TYR A 15 9.89 5.01 -1.29
CA TYR A 15 10.00 4.05 -0.18
C TYR A 15 10.71 2.73 -0.54
N LEU A 16 10.86 2.46 -1.84
CA LEU A 16 11.45 1.23 -2.36
C LEU A 16 12.89 1.43 -2.85
N PHE A 17 13.38 2.65 -3.08
CA PHE A 17 14.73 2.84 -3.62
C PHE A 17 15.84 2.43 -2.66
N ASP A 18 15.62 2.57 -1.35
CA ASP A 18 16.57 2.15 -0.31
C ASP A 18 16.42 0.66 0.08
N SER A 19 15.49 -0.05 -0.55
CA SER A 19 15.36 -1.49 -0.34
C SER A 19 16.37 -2.23 -1.22
N ASN A 20 16.95 -3.33 -0.70
CA ASN A 20 17.92 -4.19 -1.41
C ASN A 20 17.34 -4.92 -2.65
N ILE A 21 16.33 -4.34 -3.31
CA ILE A 21 15.79 -4.80 -4.59
C ILE A 21 16.84 -4.48 -5.65
N ARG A 22 17.66 -5.49 -5.96
CA ARG A 22 18.58 -5.41 -7.10
C ARG A 22 17.77 -5.13 -8.38
N ASN A 23 18.05 -4.01 -9.02
CA ASN A 23 17.69 -3.82 -10.42
C ASN A 23 18.34 -4.96 -11.22
N SER A 24 17.57 -5.63 -12.06
CA SER A 24 18.13 -6.55 -13.05
C SER A 24 18.02 -5.92 -14.43
N SER A 25 18.78 -6.44 -15.39
CA SER A 25 18.74 -5.99 -16.79
C SER A 25 17.33 -5.95 -17.37
N ASN A 26 16.42 -6.78 -16.86
CA ASN A 26 15.04 -6.91 -17.34
C ASN A 26 14.00 -6.32 -16.39
N ARG A 27 14.40 -5.63 -15.30
CA ARG A 27 13.45 -5.16 -14.28
C ARG A 27 14.00 -4.01 -13.45
N SER A 28 13.31 -2.88 -13.53
CA SER A 28 13.43 -1.78 -12.57
C SER A 28 12.45 -1.94 -11.40
N ILE A 29 12.76 -1.32 -10.26
CA ILE A 29 11.84 -1.17 -9.11
C ILE A 29 10.48 -0.60 -9.57
N ARG A 30 10.49 0.40 -10.45
CA ARG A 30 9.27 1.01 -11.02
C ARG A 30 8.43 -0.01 -11.79
N THR A 31 9.06 -0.81 -12.65
CA THR A 31 8.37 -1.86 -13.39
C THR A 31 7.73 -2.88 -12.44
N ALA A 32 8.46 -3.30 -11.40
CA ALA A 32 7.95 -4.25 -10.42
C ALA A 32 6.76 -3.68 -9.62
N LEU A 33 6.83 -2.40 -9.23
CA LEU A 33 5.74 -1.69 -8.57
C LEU A 33 4.52 -1.56 -9.48
N ALA A 34 4.72 -1.20 -10.75
CA ALA A 34 3.65 -1.12 -11.74
C ALA A 34 2.95 -2.47 -11.95
N ILE A 35 3.69 -3.58 -11.98
CA ILE A 35 3.13 -4.94 -12.07
C ILE A 35 2.21 -5.22 -10.88
N LEU A 36 2.63 -4.87 -9.65
CA LEU A 36 1.83 -5.05 -8.45
C LEU A 36 0.54 -4.24 -8.50
N LEU A 37 0.64 -2.96 -8.83
CA LEU A 37 -0.52 -2.06 -8.91
C LEU A 37 -1.50 -2.50 -10.00
N CYS A 38 -1.02 -2.93 -11.17
CA CYS A 38 -1.86 -3.52 -12.20
C CYS A 38 -2.54 -4.80 -11.73
N LYS A 39 -1.83 -5.69 -11.01
CA LYS A 39 -2.41 -6.92 -10.45
C LYS A 39 -3.55 -6.60 -9.48
N LEU A 40 -3.36 -5.64 -8.58
CA LEU A 40 -4.36 -5.23 -7.59
C LEU A 40 -5.56 -4.54 -8.25
N ARG A 41 -5.32 -3.65 -9.23
CA ARG A 41 -6.39 -2.86 -9.84
C ARG A 41 -7.25 -3.62 -10.83
N LEU A 42 -6.64 -4.55 -11.57
CA LEU A 42 -7.27 -5.24 -12.71
C LEU A 42 -7.48 -6.73 -12.50
N GLY A 43 -6.93 -7.33 -11.43
CA GLY A 43 -7.11 -8.76 -11.14
C GLY A 43 -6.42 -9.74 -12.10
N LEU A 44 -5.66 -9.25 -13.09
CA LEU A 44 -5.11 -10.04 -14.22
C LEU A 44 -4.29 -11.26 -13.81
N SER A 45 -4.32 -12.31 -14.64
CA SER A 45 -3.48 -13.50 -14.42
C SER A 45 -1.99 -13.18 -14.58
N LEU A 46 -1.12 -13.99 -13.95
CA LEU A 46 0.33 -13.79 -14.05
C LEU A 46 0.85 -13.95 -15.49
N ASN A 47 0.19 -14.76 -16.32
CA ASN A 47 0.54 -14.92 -17.72
C ASN A 47 0.26 -13.63 -18.51
N ILE A 48 -0.92 -13.02 -18.30
CA ILE A 48 -1.27 -11.75 -18.96
C ILE A 48 -0.30 -10.64 -18.52
N LEU A 49 0.03 -10.57 -17.23
CA LEU A 49 1.03 -9.62 -16.74
C LEU A 49 2.42 -9.86 -17.34
N ALA A 50 2.81 -11.11 -17.57
CA ALA A 50 4.09 -11.41 -18.22
C ALA A 50 4.13 -10.85 -19.64
N VAL A 51 3.05 -11.02 -20.42
CA VAL A 51 2.92 -10.46 -21.77
C VAL A 51 2.92 -8.93 -21.73
N LEU A 52 2.09 -8.31 -20.89
CA LEU A 52 1.95 -6.84 -20.81
C LEU A 52 3.26 -6.13 -20.44
N PHE A 53 4.05 -6.74 -19.56
CA PHE A 53 5.31 -6.18 -19.08
C PHE A 53 6.54 -6.81 -19.74
N GLN A 54 6.35 -7.57 -20.82
CA GLN A 54 7.42 -8.20 -21.61
C GLN A 54 8.40 -9.02 -20.75
N LEU A 55 7.87 -9.72 -19.74
CA LEU A 55 8.63 -10.62 -18.89
C LEU A 55 8.65 -12.04 -19.47
N PRO A 56 9.74 -12.80 -19.26
CA PRO A 56 9.94 -14.09 -19.93
C PRO A 56 8.91 -15.15 -19.53
N ASP A 57 8.43 -15.12 -18.28
CA ASP A 57 7.45 -16.09 -17.79
C ASP A 57 6.66 -15.58 -16.57
N LYS A 58 5.63 -16.34 -16.18
CA LYS A 58 4.83 -16.09 -14.96
C LYS A 58 5.65 -16.19 -13.67
N LYS A 59 6.75 -16.94 -13.66
CA LYS A 59 7.62 -17.10 -12.47
C LYS A 59 8.37 -15.80 -12.21
N ALA A 60 8.82 -15.10 -13.26
CA ALA A 60 9.40 -13.78 -13.19
C ALA A 60 8.40 -12.80 -12.57
N VAL A 61 7.17 -12.73 -13.09
CA VAL A 61 6.10 -11.89 -12.50
C VAL A 61 5.89 -12.21 -11.02
N SER A 62 5.75 -13.48 -10.66
CA SER A 62 5.56 -13.92 -9.26
C SER A 62 6.70 -13.46 -8.34
N ARG A 63 7.97 -13.65 -8.77
CA ARG A 63 9.13 -13.15 -8.02
C ARG A 63 9.09 -11.63 -7.85
N SER A 64 8.70 -10.91 -8.91
CA SER A 64 8.51 -9.44 -8.88
C SER A 64 7.53 -9.01 -7.80
N LEU A 65 6.35 -9.62 -7.81
CA LEU A 65 5.28 -9.34 -6.87
C LEU A 65 5.71 -9.65 -5.44
N LYS A 66 6.36 -10.80 -5.22
CA LYS A 66 6.84 -11.19 -3.88
C LYS A 66 7.84 -10.16 -3.34
N THR A 67 8.84 -9.80 -4.14
CA THR A 67 9.88 -8.84 -3.74
C THR A 67 9.31 -7.47 -3.39
N VAL A 68 8.48 -6.89 -4.27
CA VAL A 68 7.89 -5.57 -4.01
C VAL A 68 6.93 -5.60 -2.82
N ARG A 69 6.13 -6.66 -2.69
CA ARG A 69 5.21 -6.82 -1.55
C ARG A 69 5.98 -6.87 -0.22
N THR A 70 7.05 -7.64 -0.15
CA THR A 70 7.91 -7.70 1.06
C THR A 70 8.56 -6.35 1.38
N ALA A 71 9.01 -5.62 0.37
CA ALA A 71 9.60 -4.29 0.57
C ALA A 71 8.56 -3.28 1.06
N LEU A 72 7.35 -3.27 0.49
CA LEU A 72 6.26 -2.41 0.97
C LEU A 72 5.85 -2.74 2.41
N ILE A 73 5.75 -4.02 2.76
CA ILE A 73 5.43 -4.45 4.15
C ILE A 73 6.49 -3.97 5.14
N THR A 74 7.77 -3.94 4.75
CA THR A 74 8.87 -3.58 5.66
C THR A 74 9.16 -2.09 5.71
N ARG A 75 8.87 -1.33 4.63
CA ARG A 75 9.27 0.08 4.52
C ARG A 75 8.11 1.06 4.42
N PHE A 76 7.02 0.68 3.75
CA PHE A 76 5.88 1.56 3.54
C PHE A 76 4.84 1.40 4.65
N VAL A 77 4.46 0.16 4.97
CA VAL A 77 3.39 -0.14 5.93
C VAL A 77 3.70 0.44 7.32
N PRO A 78 4.89 0.26 7.93
CA PRO A 78 5.12 0.75 9.29
C PRO A 78 4.99 2.27 9.42
N SER A 79 5.34 3.01 8.36
CA SER A 79 5.35 4.47 8.34
C SER A 79 4.03 5.10 7.89
N ASN A 80 3.13 4.34 7.24
CA ASN A 80 1.93 4.91 6.60
C ASN A 80 0.62 4.17 6.89
N LEU A 81 0.66 2.92 7.36
CA LEU A 81 -0.54 2.08 7.53
C LEU A 81 -0.54 1.21 8.80
N GLY A 82 0.61 0.97 9.43
CA GLY A 82 0.75 0.11 10.61
C GLY A 82 0.35 0.84 11.89
N PHE A 83 0.00 0.15 12.97
CA PHE A 83 -0.53 0.78 14.20
C PHE A 83 0.32 1.91 14.81
N ASN A 84 1.63 1.93 14.51
CA ASN A 84 2.56 2.94 15.02
C ASN A 84 2.67 4.18 14.12
N HIS A 85 1.98 4.23 12.97
CA HIS A 85 2.09 5.35 12.02
C HIS A 85 1.33 6.60 12.43
N ILE A 86 0.38 6.47 13.38
CA ILE A 86 -0.48 7.56 13.82
C ILE A 86 -0.66 7.51 15.33
N THR A 87 -0.51 8.67 15.97
CA THR A 87 -0.71 8.81 17.41
C THR A 87 -2.18 9.06 17.76
N ARG A 88 -2.56 8.74 19.01
CA ARG A 88 -3.90 9.07 19.52
C ARG A 88 -4.25 10.55 19.36
N GLN A 89 -3.28 11.43 19.60
CA GLN A 89 -3.48 12.88 19.52
C GLN A 89 -3.74 13.32 18.09
N GLU A 90 -3.01 12.78 17.11
CA GLU A 90 -3.27 13.03 15.68
C GLU A 90 -4.63 12.50 15.23
N ILE A 91 -5.11 11.38 15.78
CA ILE A 91 -6.47 10.88 15.48
C ILE A 91 -7.52 11.90 15.95
N ILE A 92 -7.34 12.41 17.18
CA ILE A 92 -8.25 13.40 17.74
C ILE A 92 -8.22 14.67 16.89
N ASP A 93 -7.04 15.23 16.65
CA ASP A 93 -6.88 16.56 16.08
C ASP A 93 -7.16 16.61 14.57
N GLN A 94 -6.79 15.56 13.83
CA GLN A 94 -6.81 15.59 12.36
C GLN A 94 -7.86 14.64 11.75
N ASN A 95 -8.32 13.62 12.49
CA ASN A 95 -9.17 12.56 11.93
C ASN A 95 -10.55 12.43 12.60
N THR A 96 -10.86 13.28 13.59
CA THR A 96 -12.16 13.24 14.29
C THR A 96 -12.95 14.51 14.01
N SER A 97 -14.00 14.40 13.20
CA SER A 97 -14.86 15.55 12.86
C SER A 97 -15.68 16.03 14.06
N THR A 98 -16.02 17.33 14.08
CA THR A 98 -16.87 17.93 15.12
C THR A 98 -18.22 17.23 15.26
N MET A 99 -18.78 16.76 14.13
CA MET A 99 -20.03 16.00 14.12
C MET A 99 -19.88 14.66 14.85
N ALA A 100 -18.82 13.90 14.56
CA ALA A 100 -18.57 12.61 15.20
C ALA A 100 -18.40 12.75 16.72
N ARG A 101 -17.70 13.81 17.18
CA ARG A 101 -17.54 14.11 18.62
C ARG A 101 -18.87 14.38 19.31
N ARG A 102 -19.76 15.15 18.68
CA ARG A 102 -21.09 15.46 19.23
C ARG A 102 -21.99 14.23 19.32
N LEU A 103 -21.91 13.34 18.34
CA LEU A 103 -22.78 12.16 18.27
C LEU A 103 -22.32 11.02 19.19
N MET A 104 -21.01 10.81 19.31
CA MET A 104 -20.45 9.60 19.93
C MET A 104 -19.80 9.86 21.29
N CYS A 105 -19.52 11.12 21.64
CA CYS A 105 -18.69 11.47 22.80
C CYS A 105 -19.24 12.66 23.60
N ASP A 106 -20.50 13.05 23.45
CA ASP A 106 -21.12 14.20 24.13
C ASP A 106 -20.30 15.50 24.02
N ALA A 107 -19.67 15.71 22.85
CA ALA A 107 -18.76 16.83 22.58
C ALA A 107 -17.45 16.85 23.39
N ASP A 108 -17.05 15.74 24.03
CA ASP A 108 -15.71 15.59 24.58
C ASP A 108 -14.65 15.74 23.48
N SER A 109 -13.68 16.62 23.77
CA SER A 109 -12.62 16.96 22.83
C SER A 109 -11.39 16.05 22.94
N ASN A 110 -11.31 15.24 24.00
CA ASN A 110 -10.20 14.34 24.26
C ASN A 110 -10.57 12.87 24.07
N THR A 111 -11.49 12.55 23.15
CA THR A 111 -11.84 11.16 22.81
C THR A 111 -11.49 10.85 21.36
N ALA A 112 -10.71 9.78 21.16
CA ALA A 112 -10.37 9.27 19.84
C ALA A 112 -11.49 8.34 19.34
N ILE A 113 -12.00 8.61 18.15
CA ILE A 113 -12.99 7.75 17.48
C ILE A 113 -12.28 6.94 16.41
N VAL A 114 -12.36 5.61 16.51
CA VAL A 114 -11.72 4.69 15.57
C VAL A 114 -12.78 3.81 14.93
N VAL A 115 -12.78 3.76 13.60
CA VAL A 115 -13.61 2.84 12.83
C VAL A 115 -12.70 1.74 12.31
N ILE A 116 -12.97 0.51 12.75
CA ILE A 116 -12.20 -0.67 12.33
C ILE A 116 -13.08 -1.48 11.39
N ASP A 117 -12.72 -1.49 10.11
CA ASP A 117 -13.34 -2.39 9.14
C ASP A 117 -12.81 -3.82 9.36
N GLY A 118 -13.72 -4.72 9.75
CA GLY A 118 -13.43 -6.12 10.06
C GLY A 118 -13.38 -7.06 8.85
N THR A 119 -13.37 -6.54 7.61
CA THR A 119 -13.44 -7.34 6.38
C THR A 119 -12.39 -8.46 6.28
N TYR A 120 -11.29 -8.41 7.06
CA TYR A 120 -10.27 -9.47 7.11
C TYR A 120 -9.90 -9.94 8.54
N LEU A 121 -10.75 -9.69 9.55
CA LEU A 121 -10.52 -10.19 10.91
C LEU A 121 -10.62 -11.73 11.02
N TYR A 122 -11.14 -12.40 9.99
CA TYR A 122 -11.25 -13.85 9.89
C TYR A 122 -10.56 -14.36 8.62
N ILE A 123 -9.23 -14.46 8.64
CA ILE A 123 -8.50 -15.33 7.71
C ILE A 123 -7.67 -16.27 8.57
N GLN A 124 -8.26 -17.42 8.89
CA GLN A 124 -7.59 -18.56 9.50
C GLN A 124 -7.18 -19.55 8.40
#